data_AF-A0A848D405-F1
#
_entry.id   AF-A0A848D405-F1
#
_cell.length_a   1.000
_cell.length_b   1.000
_cell.length_c   1.000
_cell.angle_alpha   90.00
_cell.angle_beta   90.00
_cell.angle_gamma   90.00
#
_symmetry.space_group_name_H-M   'P 1'
#
loop_
_entity.id
_entity.type
_entity.pdbx_description
1 polymer ?
#
loop_
_entity_poly.entity_id
_entity_poly.type
_entity_poly.pdbx_seq_one_letter_code
_entity_poly.pdbx_strand_id
1 'polypeptide(L)'
;MSAAFHAPEPLAEFLGTEPDAAELDTFKRQLARIIDADDVPQHLIGEILKNDPSFASACRKYIYTELDERYAKYEQDKKDHIALTLAEQEQRLHDVKSAIANKEAALASLEQRQTQYHQQVDHAKEQLKSIEQETQQLKEQSEQILERLSQDAALRLGLKTVVNAVAQLQSQPANLQPVPTMQAIETTDIQRPLPDALAYNLEMLGVRSMQKGVSLQPFATLLARCRAVTSLFAVDSNIAMQVANAWSFAISGMPAYRIDASQEHVDSTSVLAAIKQCPSSIIVLDGVLDTVGEALLFSLTRQDIKKTLIFPVGAYANLSLIAPEVWESMLLVPSEHLVVLPAESHPLQRCVEVSPVKPPNSVQVISELDDLVDMLANAVPLKSLAHLALLRAATKGLGGAHVWLQYQLAVRTNAAQDAKHAQALCGRLGSVDTVQALLMSLDGHHHVR
;
A
#
# COMPACT_ATOMS: atom_id res chain seq x y z
N MET A 1 -72.34 -64.31 -20.53
CA MET A 1 -71.41 -63.18 -20.78
C MET A 1 -70.20 -63.65 -21.61
N SER A 2 -70.40 -64.23 -22.80
CA SER A 2 -69.28 -64.70 -23.65
C SER A 2 -69.44 -64.31 -25.12
N ALA A 3 -70.52 -63.61 -25.50
CA ALA A 3 -70.77 -63.20 -26.88
C ALA A 3 -70.48 -61.70 -27.14
N ALA A 4 -70.26 -60.90 -26.09
CA ALA A 4 -70.09 -59.44 -26.21
C ALA A 4 -68.71 -58.99 -26.69
N PHE A 5 -67.74 -59.90 -26.82
CA PHE A 5 -66.36 -59.58 -27.20
C PHE A 5 -66.00 -59.97 -28.64
N HIS A 6 -66.96 -60.44 -29.47
CA HIS A 6 -66.66 -60.96 -30.81
C HIS A 6 -67.13 -60.12 -32.00
N ALA A 7 -67.69 -58.93 -31.81
CA ALA A 7 -67.86 -57.94 -32.89
C ALA A 7 -67.93 -56.52 -32.30
N PRO A 8 -67.23 -55.52 -32.84
CA PRO A 8 -67.31 -54.15 -32.37
C PRO A 8 -68.51 -53.48 -33.03
N GLU A 9 -69.71 -53.90 -32.67
CA GLU A 9 -70.91 -53.11 -33.00
C GLU A 9 -71.01 -51.94 -31.99
N PRO A 10 -71.39 -50.73 -32.44
CA PRO A 10 -71.56 -49.59 -31.56
C PRO A 10 -72.64 -49.91 -30.49
N LEU A 11 -72.31 -49.64 -29.22
CA LEU A 11 -73.11 -50.00 -28.03
C LEU A 11 -74.62 -49.65 -28.10
N ALA A 12 -75.01 -48.70 -28.94
CA ALA A 12 -76.41 -48.32 -29.17
C ALA A 12 -77.23 -49.42 -29.85
N GLU A 13 -76.64 -50.20 -30.76
CA GLU A 13 -77.34 -51.28 -31.47
C GLU A 13 -77.48 -52.54 -30.61
N PHE A 14 -76.55 -52.79 -29.68
CA PHE A 14 -76.57 -53.97 -28.82
C PHE A 14 -77.57 -53.88 -27.66
N LEU A 15 -77.83 -52.66 -27.17
CA LEU A 15 -78.73 -52.41 -26.03
C LEU A 15 -80.18 -52.11 -26.44
N GLY A 16 -80.43 -51.80 -27.71
CA GLY A 16 -81.76 -51.49 -28.24
C GLY A 16 -82.39 -50.20 -27.71
N THR A 17 -81.68 -49.45 -26.85
CA THR A 17 -82.06 -48.13 -26.32
C THR A 17 -80.83 -47.26 -26.16
N GLU A 18 -80.98 -45.94 -26.32
CA GLU A 18 -79.89 -45.00 -26.04
C GLU A 18 -79.50 -45.09 -24.55
N PRO A 19 -78.22 -45.35 -24.23
CA PRO A 19 -77.79 -45.50 -22.86
C PRO A 19 -77.84 -44.16 -22.10
N ASP A 20 -78.34 -44.21 -20.87
CA ASP A 20 -78.46 -43.04 -19.99
C ASP A 20 -77.08 -42.43 -19.72
N ALA A 21 -76.96 -41.12 -19.91
CA ALA A 21 -75.68 -40.41 -19.86
C ALA A 21 -75.01 -40.51 -18.48
N ALA A 22 -75.81 -40.65 -17.42
CA ALA A 22 -75.34 -40.84 -16.06
C ALA A 22 -74.69 -42.23 -15.86
N GLU A 23 -75.24 -43.29 -16.44
CA GLU A 23 -74.67 -44.64 -16.35
C GLU A 23 -73.38 -44.74 -17.18
N LEU A 24 -73.35 -44.11 -18.35
CA LEU A 24 -72.18 -44.06 -19.23
C LEU A 24 -71.02 -43.30 -18.58
N ASP A 25 -71.30 -42.20 -17.89
CA ASP A 25 -70.30 -41.42 -17.16
C ASP A 25 -69.80 -42.15 -15.90
N THR A 26 -70.68 -42.93 -15.27
CA THR A 26 -70.31 -43.82 -14.16
C THR A 26 -69.43 -44.97 -14.65
N PHE A 27 -69.74 -45.55 -15.81
CA PHE A 27 -68.95 -46.60 -16.45
C PHE A 27 -67.58 -46.08 -16.91
N LYS A 28 -67.51 -44.86 -17.46
CA LYS A 28 -66.25 -44.17 -17.80
C LYS A 28 -65.40 -43.89 -16.56
N ARG A 29 -66.01 -43.45 -15.45
CA ARG A 29 -65.32 -43.25 -14.17
C ARG A 29 -64.85 -44.56 -13.55
N GLN A 30 -65.59 -45.65 -13.71
CA GLN A 30 -65.15 -46.98 -13.29
C GLN A 30 -64.02 -47.52 -14.17
N LEU A 31 -64.08 -47.33 -15.49
CA LEU A 31 -63.00 -47.66 -16.42
C LEU A 31 -61.73 -46.84 -16.13
N ALA A 32 -61.85 -45.53 -15.87
CA ALA A 32 -60.72 -44.69 -15.49
C ALA A 32 -60.08 -45.16 -14.18
N ARG A 33 -60.89 -45.58 -13.18
CA ARG A 33 -60.37 -46.19 -11.93
C ARG A 33 -59.70 -47.54 -12.13
N ILE A 34 -60.12 -48.32 -13.13
CA ILE A 34 -59.50 -49.60 -13.47
C ILE A 34 -58.20 -49.37 -14.27
N ILE A 35 -58.13 -48.29 -15.05
CA ILE A 35 -56.93 -47.87 -15.79
C ILE A 35 -55.86 -47.28 -14.85
N ASP A 36 -56.27 -46.58 -13.80
CA ASP A 36 -55.38 -46.04 -12.74
C ASP A 36 -54.88 -47.11 -11.73
N ALA A 37 -55.44 -48.32 -11.76
CA ALA A 37 -54.89 -49.45 -11.01
C ALA A 37 -53.78 -50.09 -11.86
N ASP A 38 -52.52 -49.77 -11.54
CA ASP A 38 -51.29 -50.12 -12.28
C ASP A 38 -51.20 -51.57 -12.82
N ASP A 39 -51.93 -52.53 -12.23
CA ASP A 39 -51.87 -53.95 -12.59
C ASP A 39 -52.87 -54.39 -13.69
N VAL A 40 -54.04 -53.76 -13.83
CA VAL A 40 -55.09 -54.25 -14.74
C VAL A 40 -54.80 -53.96 -16.22
N PRO A 41 -54.31 -52.76 -16.60
CA PRO A 41 -53.87 -52.49 -17.97
C PRO A 41 -52.72 -53.40 -18.38
N GLN A 42 -51.77 -53.66 -17.48
CA GLN A 42 -50.61 -54.52 -17.77
C GLN A 42 -51.01 -55.98 -17.97
N HIS A 43 -51.97 -56.49 -17.19
CA HIS A 43 -52.50 -57.84 -17.37
C HIS A 43 -53.31 -57.99 -18.66
N LEU A 44 -54.17 -57.01 -19.00
CA LEU A 44 -54.93 -57.03 -20.26
C LEU A 44 -54.02 -56.86 -21.48
N ILE A 45 -53.07 -55.92 -21.44
CA ILE A 45 -52.07 -55.74 -22.50
C ILE A 45 -51.22 -57.01 -22.62
N GLY A 46 -50.84 -57.63 -21.49
CA GLY A 46 -50.12 -58.90 -21.46
C GLY A 46 -50.91 -60.08 -22.05
N GLU A 47 -52.22 -60.15 -21.81
CA GLU A 47 -53.08 -61.16 -22.43
C GLU A 47 -53.32 -60.90 -23.93
N ILE A 48 -53.53 -59.64 -24.34
CA ILE A 48 -53.72 -59.27 -25.76
C ILE A 48 -52.41 -59.50 -26.54
N LEU A 49 -51.25 -59.18 -25.97
CA LEU A 49 -49.94 -59.46 -26.56
C LEU A 49 -49.62 -60.97 -26.64
N LYS A 50 -50.20 -61.80 -25.76
CA LYS A 50 -50.08 -63.27 -25.80
C LYS A 50 -51.04 -63.91 -26.80
N ASN A 51 -52.24 -63.35 -26.93
CA ASN A 51 -53.33 -63.91 -27.74
C ASN A 51 -53.31 -63.42 -29.20
N ASP A 52 -52.71 -62.26 -29.49
CA ASP A 52 -52.59 -61.71 -30.84
C ASP A 52 -51.11 -61.45 -31.24
N PRO A 53 -50.48 -62.38 -31.98
CA PRO A 53 -49.09 -62.23 -32.42
C PRO A 53 -48.91 -61.10 -33.45
N SER A 54 -49.97 -60.72 -34.17
CA SER A 54 -49.92 -59.64 -35.16
C SER A 54 -49.83 -58.28 -34.46
N PHE A 55 -50.62 -58.07 -33.42
CA PHE A 55 -50.56 -56.88 -32.56
C PHE A 55 -49.20 -56.78 -31.83
N ALA A 56 -48.70 -57.88 -31.26
CA ALA A 56 -47.39 -57.92 -30.62
C ALA A 56 -46.24 -57.55 -31.59
N SER A 57 -46.32 -57.99 -32.84
CA SER A 57 -45.33 -57.64 -33.87
C SER A 57 -45.39 -56.15 -34.26
N ALA A 58 -46.59 -55.57 -34.34
CA ALA A 58 -46.79 -54.16 -34.65
C ALA A 58 -46.27 -53.25 -33.52
N CYS A 59 -46.56 -53.60 -32.26
CA CYS A 59 -46.03 -52.88 -31.10
C CYS A 59 -44.49 -52.96 -31.02
N ARG A 60 -43.90 -54.13 -31.24
CA ARG A 60 -42.43 -54.27 -31.29
C ARG A 60 -41.83 -53.40 -32.39
N LYS A 61 -42.41 -53.42 -33.60
CA LYS A 61 -41.96 -52.60 -34.72
C LYS A 61 -42.04 -51.11 -34.38
N TYR A 62 -43.13 -50.65 -33.78
CA TYR A 62 -43.28 -49.27 -33.34
C TYR A 62 -42.20 -48.87 -32.31
N ILE A 63 -41.97 -49.70 -31.29
CA ILE A 63 -40.95 -49.44 -30.27
C ILE A 63 -39.55 -49.40 -30.90
N TYR A 64 -39.22 -50.32 -31.81
CA TYR A 64 -37.92 -50.31 -32.49
C TYR A 64 -37.73 -49.05 -33.35
N THR A 65 -38.76 -48.63 -34.11
CA THR A 65 -38.69 -47.38 -34.89
C THR A 65 -38.49 -46.16 -33.99
N GLU A 66 -39.25 -46.06 -32.89
CA GLU A 66 -39.12 -44.94 -31.94
C GLU A 66 -37.73 -44.94 -31.28
N LEU A 67 -37.20 -46.12 -30.94
CA LEU A 67 -35.86 -46.26 -30.37
C LEU A 67 -34.79 -45.83 -31.37
N ASP A 68 -34.90 -46.25 -32.64
CA ASP A 68 -33.98 -45.88 -33.73
C ASP A 68 -34.00 -44.37 -33.99
N GLU A 69 -35.18 -43.74 -34.01
CA GLU A 69 -35.32 -42.29 -34.15
C GLU A 69 -34.66 -41.54 -32.98
N ARG A 70 -34.83 -42.03 -31.74
CA ARG A 70 -34.16 -41.45 -30.56
C ARG A 70 -32.64 -41.62 -30.61
N TYR A 71 -32.15 -42.78 -31.05
CA TYR A 71 -30.72 -43.01 -31.22
C TYR A 71 -30.12 -42.11 -32.30
N ALA A 72 -30.79 -41.98 -33.45
CA ALA A 72 -30.35 -41.10 -34.53
C ALA A 72 -30.28 -39.63 -34.07
N LYS A 73 -31.28 -39.18 -33.32
CA LYS A 73 -31.29 -37.84 -32.72
C LYS A 73 -30.14 -37.66 -31.73
N TYR A 74 -29.93 -38.62 -30.84
CA TYR A 74 -28.82 -38.59 -29.87
C TYR A 74 -27.45 -38.53 -30.56
N GLU A 75 -27.23 -39.31 -31.62
CA GLU A 75 -25.99 -39.25 -32.39
C GLU A 75 -25.79 -37.89 -33.06
N GLN A 76 -26.86 -37.30 -33.58
CA GLN A 76 -26.81 -35.99 -34.21
C GLN A 76 -26.50 -34.88 -33.19
N ASP A 77 -27.21 -34.86 -32.06
CA ASP A 77 -26.96 -33.90 -30.97
C ASP A 77 -25.52 -34.02 -30.45
N LYS A 78 -24.99 -35.25 -30.35
CA LYS A 78 -23.59 -35.49 -29.96
C LYS A 78 -22.61 -34.96 -30.99
N LYS A 79 -22.86 -35.16 -32.30
CA LYS A 79 -22.01 -34.61 -33.37
C LYS A 79 -22.02 -33.09 -33.36
N ASP A 80 -23.18 -32.48 -33.20
CA ASP A 80 -23.33 -31.01 -33.17
C ASP A 80 -22.62 -30.41 -31.94
N HIS A 81 -22.72 -31.07 -30.78
CA HIS A 81 -21.99 -30.65 -29.58
C HIS A 81 -20.46 -30.75 -29.74
N ILE A 82 -19.97 -31.81 -30.36
CA ILE A 82 -18.54 -31.97 -30.67
C ILE A 82 -18.07 -30.91 -31.67
N ALA A 83 -18.86 -30.62 -32.71
CA ALA A 83 -18.54 -29.59 -33.69
C ALA A 83 -18.48 -28.19 -33.05
N LEU A 84 -19.42 -27.87 -32.16
CA LEU A 84 -19.46 -26.59 -31.45
C LEU A 84 -18.26 -26.43 -30.52
N THR A 85 -17.92 -27.46 -29.75
CA THR A 85 -16.76 -27.44 -28.84
C THR A 85 -15.43 -27.35 -29.61
N LEU A 86 -15.30 -28.00 -30.77
CA LEU A 86 -14.15 -27.84 -31.67
C LEU A 86 -14.02 -26.41 -32.17
N ALA A 87 -15.11 -25.80 -32.66
CA ALA A 87 -15.10 -24.43 -33.14
C ALA A 87 -14.71 -23.43 -32.03
N GLU A 88 -15.20 -23.62 -30.80
CA GLU A 88 -14.80 -22.82 -29.65
C GLU A 88 -13.31 -22.96 -29.31
N GLN A 89 -12.76 -24.18 -29.39
CA GLN A 89 -11.33 -24.41 -29.16
C GLN A 89 -10.46 -23.79 -30.25
N GLU A 90 -10.87 -23.88 -31.52
CA GLU A 90 -10.17 -23.23 -32.64
C GLU A 90 -10.16 -21.71 -32.50
N GLN A 91 -11.29 -21.12 -32.09
CA GLN A 91 -11.38 -19.69 -31.83
C GLN A 91 -10.46 -19.27 -30.68
N ARG A 92 -10.48 -19.99 -29.55
CA ARG A 92 -9.58 -19.71 -28.41
C ARG A 92 -8.11 -19.83 -28.82
N LEU A 93 -7.77 -20.81 -29.67
CA LEU A 93 -6.41 -20.98 -30.16
C LEU A 93 -6.00 -19.82 -31.08
N HIS A 94 -6.91 -19.31 -31.90
CA HIS A 94 -6.68 -18.12 -32.71
C HIS A 94 -6.45 -16.86 -31.84
N ASP A 95 -7.27 -16.65 -30.81
CA ASP A 95 -7.14 -15.53 -29.88
C ASP A 95 -5.81 -15.59 -29.10
N VAL A 96 -5.41 -16.79 -28.65
CA VAL A 96 -4.12 -16.97 -27.98
C VAL A 96 -2.96 -16.69 -28.93
N LYS A 97 -3.02 -17.15 -30.18
CA LYS A 97 -1.98 -16.86 -31.19
C LYS A 97 -1.85 -15.37 -31.48
N SER A 98 -2.96 -14.65 -31.61
CA SER A 98 -2.92 -13.20 -31.84
C SER A 98 -2.36 -12.45 -30.62
N ALA A 99 -2.73 -12.88 -29.40
CA ALA A 99 -2.17 -12.32 -28.17
C ALA A 99 -0.65 -12.56 -28.04
N ILE A 100 -0.16 -13.73 -28.45
CA ILE A 100 1.28 -14.03 -28.49
C ILE A 100 1.99 -13.09 -29.47
N ALA A 101 1.48 -12.96 -30.69
CA ALA A 101 2.09 -12.10 -31.70
C ALA A 101 2.16 -10.63 -31.25
N ASN A 102 1.12 -10.14 -30.58
CA ASN A 102 1.11 -8.79 -30.00
C ASN A 102 2.15 -8.61 -28.88
N LYS A 103 2.31 -9.62 -28.01
CA LYS A 103 3.34 -9.60 -26.97
C LYS A 103 4.76 -9.65 -27.54
N GLU A 104 4.99 -10.46 -28.56
CA GLU A 104 6.28 -10.52 -29.27
C GLU A 104 6.63 -9.17 -29.91
N ALA A 105 5.66 -8.51 -30.57
CA ALA A 105 5.86 -7.17 -31.11
C ALA A 105 6.17 -6.13 -30.01
N ALA A 106 5.48 -6.21 -28.86
CA ALA A 106 5.75 -5.35 -27.72
C ALA A 106 7.17 -5.58 -27.13
N LEU A 107 7.60 -6.85 -27.02
CA LEU A 107 8.96 -7.19 -26.57
C LEU A 107 10.02 -6.64 -27.52
N ALA A 108 9.86 -6.81 -28.83
CA ALA A 108 10.79 -6.25 -29.81
C ALA A 108 10.89 -4.71 -29.69
N SER A 109 9.77 -4.03 -29.43
CA SER A 109 9.77 -2.57 -29.23
C SER A 109 10.49 -2.14 -27.94
N LEU A 110 10.40 -2.95 -26.88
CA LEU A 110 11.08 -2.69 -25.61
C LEU A 110 12.58 -2.93 -25.73
N GLU A 111 13.00 -4.00 -26.40
CA GLU A 111 14.41 -4.28 -26.70
C GLU A 111 15.03 -3.15 -27.52
N GLN A 112 14.32 -2.66 -28.54
CA GLN A 112 14.77 -1.50 -29.32
C GLN A 112 14.96 -0.27 -28.43
N ARG A 113 14.01 0.02 -27.53
CA ARG A 113 14.13 1.16 -26.61
C ARG A 113 15.29 0.98 -25.62
N GLN A 114 15.54 -0.24 -25.15
CA GLN A 114 16.66 -0.55 -24.26
C GLN A 114 18.00 -0.28 -24.95
N THR A 115 18.16 -0.70 -26.21
CA THR A 115 19.37 -0.40 -26.99
C THR A 115 19.57 1.10 -27.20
N GLN A 116 18.48 1.85 -27.45
CA GLN A 116 18.53 3.30 -27.58
C GLN A 116 18.99 3.99 -26.28
N TYR A 117 18.47 3.56 -25.11
CA TYR A 117 18.92 4.10 -23.83
C TYR A 117 20.38 3.76 -23.54
N HIS A 118 20.83 2.56 -23.89
CA HIS A 118 22.25 2.20 -23.75
C HIS A 118 23.15 3.14 -24.56
N GLN A 119 22.78 3.42 -25.81
CA GLN A 119 23.51 4.36 -26.65
C GLN A 119 23.53 5.79 -26.07
N GLN A 120 22.42 6.25 -25.48
CA GLN A 120 22.36 7.55 -24.81
C GLN A 120 23.26 7.61 -23.57
N VAL A 121 23.29 6.54 -22.78
CA VAL A 121 24.14 6.44 -21.59
C VAL A 121 25.62 6.42 -21.99
N ASP A 122 25.99 5.68 -23.03
CA ASP A 122 27.36 5.64 -23.51
C ASP A 122 27.78 7.01 -24.07
N HIS A 123 26.90 7.69 -24.81
CA HIS A 123 27.18 9.06 -25.27
C HIS A 123 27.35 10.05 -24.10
N ALA A 124 26.50 9.97 -23.08
CA ALA A 124 26.61 10.82 -21.89
C ALA A 124 27.91 10.57 -21.10
N LYS A 125 28.36 9.31 -21.02
CA LYS A 125 29.66 8.95 -20.41
C LYS A 125 30.83 9.53 -21.19
N GLU A 126 30.79 9.49 -22.53
CA GLU A 126 31.81 10.11 -23.36
C GLU A 126 31.85 11.63 -23.19
N GLN A 127 30.68 12.28 -23.10
CA GLN A 127 30.60 13.72 -22.82
C GLN A 127 31.17 14.07 -21.45
N LEU A 128 30.84 13.30 -20.40
CA LEU A 128 31.41 13.50 -19.07
C LEU A 128 32.94 13.39 -19.09
N LYS A 129 33.48 12.39 -19.78
CA LYS A 129 34.93 12.22 -19.92
C LYS A 129 35.60 13.39 -20.64
N SER A 130 34.94 13.95 -21.67
CA SER A 130 35.41 15.16 -22.36
C SER A 130 35.42 16.37 -21.42
N ILE A 131 34.34 16.58 -20.67
CA ILE A 131 34.22 17.68 -19.71
C ILE A 131 35.25 17.55 -18.59
N GLU A 132 35.49 16.35 -18.08
CA GLU A 132 36.54 16.09 -17.08
C GLU A 132 37.92 16.45 -17.61
N GLN A 133 38.22 16.09 -18.87
CA GLN A 133 39.49 16.46 -19.52
C GLN A 133 39.62 17.97 -19.71
N GLU A 134 38.56 18.66 -20.15
CA GLU A 134 38.54 20.12 -20.28
C GLU A 134 38.74 20.79 -18.92
N THR A 135 38.09 20.29 -17.87
CA THR A 135 38.21 20.82 -16.50
C THR A 135 39.63 20.65 -15.96
N GLN A 136 40.27 19.51 -16.24
CA GLN A 136 41.64 19.25 -15.85
C GLN A 136 42.63 20.17 -16.60
N GLN A 137 42.43 20.38 -17.91
CA GLN A 137 43.23 21.33 -18.68
C GLN A 137 43.05 22.76 -18.17
N LEU A 138 41.81 23.16 -17.84
CA LEU A 138 41.52 24.49 -17.29
C LEU A 138 42.21 24.69 -15.94
N LYS A 139 42.26 23.64 -15.10
CA LYS A 139 42.96 23.65 -13.82
C LYS A 139 44.47 23.82 -14.01
N GLU A 140 45.07 23.07 -14.92
CA GLU A 140 46.50 23.20 -15.24
C GLU A 140 46.84 24.59 -15.81
N GLN A 141 45.98 25.14 -16.68
CA GLN A 141 46.13 26.52 -17.17
C GLN A 141 45.99 27.54 -16.03
N SER A 142 45.05 27.35 -15.12
CA SER A 142 44.87 28.21 -13.94
C SER A 142 46.10 28.17 -13.04
N GLU A 143 46.65 26.99 -12.77
CA GLU A 143 47.87 26.81 -11.98
C GLU A 143 49.08 27.48 -12.65
N GLN A 144 49.25 27.36 -13.97
CA GLN A 144 50.29 28.06 -14.72
C GLN A 144 50.14 29.59 -14.69
N ILE A 145 48.90 30.10 -14.76
CA ILE A 145 48.61 31.53 -14.63
C ILE A 145 48.88 32.00 -13.20
N LEU A 146 48.50 31.22 -12.19
CA LEU A 146 48.77 31.51 -10.78
C LEU A 146 50.28 31.52 -10.49
N GLU A 147 51.05 30.61 -11.08
CA GLU A 147 52.52 30.63 -10.97
C GLU A 147 53.11 31.91 -11.59
N ARG A 148 52.65 32.32 -12.78
CA ARG A 148 53.06 33.59 -13.40
C ARG A 148 52.65 34.79 -12.56
N LEU A 149 51.44 34.81 -12.02
CA LEU A 149 50.94 35.87 -11.14
C LEU A 149 51.71 35.91 -9.82
N SER A 150 52.17 34.75 -9.33
CA SER A 150 52.99 34.64 -8.12
C SER A 150 54.42 35.17 -8.33
N GLN A 151 54.90 35.25 -9.56
CA GLN A 151 56.21 35.83 -9.90
C GLN A 151 56.17 37.37 -9.94
N ASP A 152 54.99 37.98 -10.10
CA ASP A 152 54.80 39.43 -10.00
C ASP A 152 54.78 39.89 -8.53
N ALA A 153 55.94 40.38 -8.07
CA ALA A 153 56.21 40.74 -6.68
C ALA A 153 55.25 41.81 -6.08
N ALA A 154 54.58 42.62 -6.92
CA ALA A 154 53.61 43.62 -6.48
C ALA A 154 52.25 43.01 -6.06
N LEU A 155 51.85 41.88 -6.65
CA LEU A 155 50.59 41.18 -6.34
C LEU A 155 50.71 40.28 -5.11
N ARG A 156 51.91 39.79 -4.78
CA ARG A 156 52.17 38.98 -3.57
C ARG A 156 51.81 39.67 -2.26
N LEU A 157 51.97 40.99 -2.18
CA LEU A 157 51.62 41.74 -0.98
C LEU A 157 50.12 42.05 -0.90
N GLY A 158 49.45 42.28 -2.02
CA GLY A 158 47.99 42.53 -2.07
C GLY A 158 47.15 41.25 -1.91
N LEU A 159 47.57 40.15 -2.53
CA LEU A 159 46.87 38.87 -2.45
C LEU A 159 47.05 38.18 -1.10
N LYS A 160 48.16 38.38 -0.38
CA LYS A 160 48.31 37.75 0.95
C LYS A 160 47.33 38.31 1.98
N THR A 161 46.94 39.58 1.83
CA THR A 161 45.90 40.23 2.64
C THR A 161 44.50 39.75 2.27
N VAL A 162 44.23 39.53 0.97
CA VAL A 162 42.93 39.03 0.49
C VAL A 162 42.78 37.52 0.73
N VAL A 163 43.83 36.73 0.54
CA VAL A 163 43.85 35.29 0.82
C VAL A 163 43.75 35.03 2.32
N ASN A 164 44.36 35.85 3.19
CA ASN A 164 44.12 35.73 4.63
C ASN A 164 42.70 36.15 5.03
N ALA A 165 42.07 37.09 4.32
CA ALA A 165 40.67 37.44 4.54
C ALA A 165 39.69 36.37 4.00
N VAL A 166 40.01 35.73 2.87
CA VAL A 166 39.17 34.70 2.23
C VAL A 166 39.37 33.33 2.87
N ALA A 167 40.58 32.97 3.29
CA ALA A 167 40.83 31.74 4.05
C ALA A 167 40.14 31.78 5.43
N GLN A 168 39.98 32.96 6.05
CA GLN A 168 39.16 33.12 7.26
C GLN A 168 37.65 33.07 7.01
N LEU A 169 37.19 33.27 5.76
CA LEU A 169 35.78 33.14 5.38
C LEU A 169 35.41 31.71 4.93
N GLN A 170 36.36 30.91 4.44
CA GLN A 170 36.11 29.55 3.93
C GLN A 170 36.54 28.42 4.90
N SER A 171 37.10 28.75 6.07
CA SER A 171 37.50 27.76 7.09
C SER A 171 36.95 28.11 8.48
N GLN A 172 35.74 28.67 8.55
CA GLN A 172 34.96 28.59 9.77
C GLN A 172 34.15 27.30 9.72
N PRO A 173 34.40 26.31 10.60
CA PRO A 173 33.39 25.28 10.81
C PRO A 173 32.12 26.01 11.21
N ALA A 174 31.02 25.77 10.50
CA ALA A 174 29.71 26.25 10.93
C ALA A 174 29.54 25.78 12.39
N ASN A 175 29.62 26.72 13.33
CA ASN A 175 29.39 26.43 14.74
C ASN A 175 27.90 26.19 14.90
N LEU A 176 27.48 24.96 14.60
CA LEU A 176 26.14 24.46 14.81
C LEU A 176 25.89 24.46 16.32
N GLN A 177 25.34 25.57 16.83
CA GLN A 177 24.98 25.68 18.23
C GLN A 177 23.54 25.19 18.40
N PRO A 178 23.31 24.19 19.27
CA PRO A 178 21.96 23.78 19.59
C PRO A 178 21.27 24.88 20.39
N VAL A 179 20.14 25.37 19.89
CA VAL A 179 19.36 26.45 20.51
C VAL A 179 18.12 25.84 21.15
N PRO A 180 17.78 26.15 22.41
CA PRO A 180 16.55 25.66 23.03
C PRO A 180 15.33 26.21 22.25
N THR A 181 14.37 25.34 21.96
CA THR A 181 13.15 25.70 21.19
C THR A 181 12.19 26.58 21.98
N MET A 182 12.33 26.62 23.30
CA MET A 182 11.59 27.54 24.17
C MET A 182 12.34 27.77 25.48
N GLN A 183 11.91 28.76 26.26
CA GLN A 183 12.43 28.99 27.60
C GLN A 183 12.06 27.80 28.52
N ALA A 184 12.93 27.49 29.47
CA ALA A 184 12.62 26.47 30.47
C ALA A 184 11.45 26.94 31.35
N ILE A 185 10.45 26.08 31.53
CA ILE A 185 9.27 26.31 32.35
C ILE A 185 9.33 25.36 33.55
N GLU A 186 8.66 25.72 34.64
CA GLU A 186 8.50 24.85 35.80
C GLU A 186 7.86 23.51 35.39
N THR A 187 8.42 22.43 35.92
CA THR A 187 7.93 21.07 35.68
C THR A 187 7.39 20.45 36.96
N THR A 188 6.32 19.69 36.79
CA THR A 188 5.71 18.90 37.84
C THR A 188 6.05 17.44 37.63
N ASP A 189 6.74 16.85 38.59
CA ASP A 189 7.12 15.44 38.55
C ASP A 189 5.89 14.55 38.81
N ILE A 190 5.62 13.64 37.88
CA ILE A 190 4.50 12.69 37.95
C ILE A 190 4.98 11.25 37.90
N GLN A 191 4.29 10.37 38.64
CA GLN A 191 4.50 8.91 38.61
C GLN A 191 3.64 8.20 37.54
N ARG A 192 2.96 8.97 36.69
CA ARG A 192 2.14 8.43 35.60
C ARG A 192 3.01 8.03 34.41
N PRO A 193 2.53 7.09 33.57
CA PRO A 193 3.29 6.63 32.41
C PRO A 193 3.52 7.77 31.40
N LEU A 194 4.62 7.66 30.63
CA LEU A 194 5.05 8.67 29.65
C LEU A 194 3.94 9.18 28.70
N PRO A 195 3.03 8.33 28.17
CA PRO A 195 1.94 8.80 27.31
C PRO A 195 1.02 9.82 27.97
N ASP A 196 0.74 9.67 29.27
CA ASP A 196 -0.14 10.58 30.02
C ASP A 196 0.51 11.96 30.16
N ALA A 197 1.80 11.98 30.53
CA ALA A 197 2.59 13.19 30.62
C ALA A 197 2.69 13.90 29.26
N LEU A 198 2.91 13.12 28.19
CA LEU A 198 3.02 13.62 26.83
C LEU A 198 1.69 14.21 26.35
N ALA A 199 0.56 13.54 26.58
CA ALA A 199 -0.77 14.04 26.20
C ALA A 199 -1.07 15.36 26.92
N TYR A 200 -0.84 15.41 28.23
CA TYR A 200 -1.00 16.63 29.01
C TYR A 200 -0.12 17.77 28.49
N ASN A 201 1.16 17.51 28.23
CA ASN A 201 2.09 18.53 27.73
C ASN A 201 1.69 19.04 26.34
N LEU A 202 1.23 18.17 25.44
CA LEU A 202 0.74 18.58 24.13
C LEU A 202 -0.46 19.53 24.26
N GLU A 203 -1.40 19.20 25.14
CA GLU A 203 -2.56 20.05 25.42
C GLU A 203 -2.19 21.40 26.03
N MET A 204 -1.23 21.42 26.96
CA MET A 204 -0.74 22.64 27.59
C MET A 204 0.12 23.50 26.66
N LEU A 205 0.75 22.90 25.66
CA LEU A 205 1.44 23.61 24.59
C LEU A 205 0.50 24.00 23.43
N GLY A 206 -0.81 23.85 23.61
CA GLY A 206 -1.83 24.36 22.70
C GLY A 206 -2.20 23.43 21.56
N VAL A 207 -1.66 22.21 21.52
CA VAL A 207 -2.05 21.20 20.52
C VAL A 207 -3.46 20.71 20.85
N ARG A 208 -4.36 20.75 19.87
CA ARG A 208 -5.75 20.27 19.97
C ARG A 208 -6.14 19.49 18.72
N SER A 209 -7.04 18.53 18.89
CA SER A 209 -7.70 17.88 17.76
C SER A 209 -8.75 18.80 17.15
N MET A 210 -8.84 18.86 15.83
CA MET A 210 -9.93 19.54 15.10
C MET A 210 -11.30 18.91 15.39
N GLN A 211 -11.32 17.64 15.78
CA GLN A 211 -12.55 16.94 16.16
C GLN A 211 -12.88 17.23 17.63
N LYS A 212 -14.05 17.83 17.87
CA LYS A 212 -14.51 18.20 19.22
C LYS A 212 -14.57 16.97 20.14
N GLY A 213 -13.96 17.06 21.31
CA GLY A 213 -14.02 16.03 22.36
C GLY A 213 -13.08 14.84 22.16
N VAL A 214 -12.23 14.85 21.13
CA VAL A 214 -11.23 13.79 20.93
C VAL A 214 -10.00 14.05 21.80
N SER A 215 -9.67 13.10 22.67
CA SER A 215 -8.48 13.15 23.52
C SER A 215 -7.20 12.95 22.71
N LEU A 216 -6.11 13.64 23.10
CA LEU A 216 -4.77 13.41 22.54
C LEU A 216 -4.08 12.17 23.10
N GLN A 217 -4.70 11.48 24.06
CA GLN A 217 -4.13 10.29 24.69
C GLN A 217 -3.75 9.17 23.70
N PRO A 218 -4.58 8.80 22.70
CA PRO A 218 -4.20 7.78 21.72
C PRO A 218 -2.99 8.21 20.87
N PHE A 219 -2.95 9.48 20.47
CA PHE A 219 -1.84 10.05 19.69
C PHE A 219 -0.53 10.05 20.48
N ALA A 220 -0.56 10.50 21.74
CA ALA A 220 0.59 10.47 22.63
C ALA A 220 1.07 9.04 22.91
N THR A 221 0.14 8.09 23.06
CA THR A 221 0.46 6.68 23.24
C THR A 221 1.16 6.10 22.01
N LEU A 222 0.67 6.40 20.80
CA LEU A 222 1.30 5.98 19.55
C LEU A 222 2.71 6.57 19.40
N LEU A 223 2.88 7.87 19.61
CA LEU A 223 4.20 8.52 19.58
C LEU A 223 5.21 7.86 20.53
N ALA A 224 4.80 7.64 21.79
CA ALA A 224 5.65 7.01 22.80
C ALA A 224 6.03 5.57 22.43
N ARG A 225 5.11 4.80 21.83
CA ARG A 225 5.35 3.41 21.38
C ARG A 225 6.22 3.34 20.13
N CYS A 226 6.04 4.27 19.19
CA CYS A 226 6.84 4.34 17.96
C CYS A 226 8.33 4.61 18.22
N ARG A 227 8.69 5.17 19.39
CA ARG A 227 10.09 5.30 19.82
C ARG A 227 10.81 3.96 20.01
N ALA A 228 10.07 2.86 20.20
CA ALA A 228 10.62 1.50 20.21
C ALA A 228 11.13 1.07 18.83
N VAL A 229 10.57 1.67 17.78
CA VAL A 229 10.69 1.24 16.39
C VAL A 229 11.78 2.05 15.70
N THR A 230 11.79 3.36 15.92
CA THR A 230 12.79 4.29 15.35
C THR A 230 13.10 5.46 16.27
N SER A 231 14.27 6.07 16.06
CA SER A 231 14.67 7.35 16.61
C SER A 231 14.39 8.55 15.68
N LEU A 232 13.96 8.33 14.43
CA LEU A 232 13.79 9.36 13.41
C LEU A 232 12.31 9.61 13.07
N PHE A 233 11.84 10.85 13.23
CA PHE A 233 10.43 11.22 13.02
C PHE A 233 10.30 12.44 12.11
N ALA A 234 9.50 12.33 11.04
CA ALA A 234 9.00 13.48 10.29
C ALA A 234 7.70 13.98 10.93
N VAL A 235 7.63 15.27 11.23
CA VAL A 235 6.45 15.90 11.81
C VAL A 235 6.16 17.18 11.05
N ASP A 236 4.89 17.46 10.75
CA ASP A 236 4.47 18.73 10.15
C ASP A 236 5.04 19.94 10.91
N SER A 237 5.64 20.89 10.18
CA SER A 237 6.31 22.05 10.76
C SER A 237 5.40 22.87 11.69
N ASN A 238 4.08 22.84 11.46
CA ASN A 238 3.11 23.57 12.26
C ASN A 238 3.03 23.09 13.72
N ILE A 239 3.30 21.81 13.96
CA ILE A 239 3.21 21.19 15.30
C ILE A 239 4.55 20.64 15.79
N ALA A 240 5.59 20.59 14.94
CA ALA A 240 6.86 19.94 15.24
C ALA A 240 7.53 20.45 16.52
N MET A 241 7.50 21.77 16.76
CA MET A 241 8.08 22.36 17.97
C MET A 241 7.31 21.96 19.23
N GLN A 242 5.98 21.94 19.17
CA GLN A 242 5.11 21.61 20.29
C GLN A 242 5.26 20.12 20.64
N VAL A 243 5.31 19.25 19.62
CA VAL A 243 5.57 17.81 19.83
C VAL A 243 6.95 17.58 20.42
N ALA A 244 7.99 18.23 19.88
CA ALA A 244 9.35 18.09 20.38
C ALA A 244 9.47 18.54 21.85
N ASN A 245 8.92 19.72 22.17
CA ASN A 245 8.92 20.24 23.54
C ASN A 245 8.10 19.35 24.47
N ALA A 246 6.87 18.98 24.11
CA ALA A 246 6.02 18.12 24.93
C ALA A 246 6.75 16.82 25.31
N TRP A 247 7.45 16.23 24.33
CA TRP A 247 8.18 15.00 24.50
C TRP A 247 9.45 15.16 25.32
N SER A 248 10.19 16.25 25.08
CA SER A 248 11.40 16.58 25.84
C SER A 248 11.07 16.83 27.31
N PHE A 249 10.06 17.64 27.61
CA PHE A 249 9.62 17.90 28.99
C PHE A 249 9.12 16.64 29.69
N ALA A 250 8.39 15.78 28.98
CA ALA A 250 7.92 14.51 29.54
C ALA A 250 9.07 13.56 29.94
N ILE A 251 10.22 13.61 29.26
CA ILE A 251 11.37 12.72 29.51
C ILE A 251 12.39 13.36 30.45
N SER A 252 12.88 14.55 30.11
CA SER A 252 14.01 15.20 30.78
C SER A 252 13.62 16.40 31.62
N GLY A 253 12.36 16.86 31.54
CA GLY A 253 11.92 18.11 32.19
C GLY A 253 12.54 19.38 31.58
N MET A 254 13.14 19.26 30.40
CA MET A 254 13.86 20.35 29.72
C MET A 254 13.25 20.60 28.34
N PRO A 255 13.38 21.81 27.78
CA PRO A 255 12.94 22.08 26.41
C PRO A 255 13.72 21.23 25.40
N ALA A 256 13.11 21.02 24.23
CA ALA A 256 13.83 20.44 23.10
C ALA A 256 14.89 21.44 22.58
N TYR A 257 15.82 20.94 21.79
CA TYR A 257 16.84 21.76 21.16
C TYR A 257 16.71 21.68 19.65
N ARG A 258 16.83 22.83 18.98
CA ARG A 258 16.87 22.96 17.53
C ARG A 258 18.32 23.11 17.07
N ILE A 259 18.68 22.35 16.05
CA ILE A 259 19.91 22.55 15.28
C ILE A 259 19.46 22.93 13.87
N ASP A 260 19.91 24.09 13.41
CA ASP A 260 19.63 24.57 12.06
C ASP A 260 20.70 24.04 11.10
N ALA A 261 20.30 23.16 10.18
CA ALA A 261 21.18 22.54 9.21
C ALA A 261 20.93 23.05 7.78
N SER A 262 20.19 24.16 7.63
CA SER A 262 19.84 24.76 6.33
C SER A 262 21.01 25.44 5.59
N GLN A 263 22.20 25.52 6.20
CA GLN A 263 23.34 26.20 5.59
C GLN A 263 23.99 25.33 4.51
N GLU A 264 24.35 25.93 3.36
CA GLU A 264 24.82 25.25 2.14
C GLU A 264 26.11 24.40 2.28
N HIS A 265 26.72 24.29 3.46
CA HIS A 265 27.98 23.59 3.68
C HIS A 265 28.06 22.91 5.05
N VAL A 266 27.00 22.19 5.43
CA VAL A 266 26.95 21.50 6.72
C VAL A 266 27.50 20.08 6.61
N ASP A 267 28.69 19.87 7.18
CA ASP A 267 29.30 18.54 7.30
C ASP A 267 28.51 17.63 8.26
N SER A 268 28.27 16.38 7.84
CA SER A 268 27.55 15.38 8.64
C SER A 268 28.22 15.08 9.99
N THR A 269 29.54 15.19 10.07
CA THR A 269 30.31 15.05 11.30
C THR A 269 30.05 16.16 12.30
N SER A 270 29.86 17.39 11.82
CA SER A 270 29.60 18.58 12.64
C SER A 270 28.20 18.52 13.24
N VAL A 271 27.21 18.10 12.45
CA VAL A 271 25.83 17.86 12.93
C VAL A 271 25.82 16.77 13.99
N LEU A 272 26.52 15.66 13.75
CA LEU A 272 26.59 14.56 14.70
C LEU A 272 27.26 14.97 16.02
N ALA A 273 28.32 15.78 15.96
CA ALA A 273 28.97 16.34 17.13
C ALA A 273 28.00 17.22 17.93
N ALA A 274 27.26 18.11 17.26
CA ALA A 274 26.24 18.95 17.88
C ALA A 274 25.12 18.10 18.53
N ILE A 275 24.65 17.05 17.85
CA ILE A 275 23.65 16.10 18.39
C ILE A 275 24.16 15.44 19.66
N LYS A 276 25.42 14.98 19.68
CA LYS A 276 26.01 14.34 20.87
C LYS A 276 26.17 15.32 22.04
N GLN A 277 26.55 16.58 21.75
CA GLN A 277 26.75 17.62 22.75
C GLN A 277 25.46 18.18 23.36
N CYS A 278 24.30 18.00 22.70
CA CYS A 278 23.02 18.46 23.23
C CYS A 278 22.69 17.83 24.60
N PRO A 279 22.15 18.58 25.57
CA PRO A 279 21.72 18.00 26.84
C PRO A 279 20.37 17.27 26.74
N SER A 280 19.50 17.62 25.78
CA SER A 280 18.22 16.94 25.60
C SER A 280 18.35 15.62 24.83
N SER A 281 17.39 14.72 25.10
CA SER A 281 17.19 13.45 24.40
C SER A 281 16.35 13.61 23.12
N ILE A 282 15.63 14.73 22.98
CA ILE A 282 14.83 15.08 21.82
C ILE A 282 15.47 16.30 21.13
N ILE A 283 15.75 16.18 19.84
CA ILE A 283 16.38 17.24 19.04
C ILE A 283 15.55 17.45 17.78
N VAL A 284 15.35 18.71 17.43
CA VAL A 284 14.76 19.14 16.16
C VAL A 284 15.88 19.49 15.20
N LEU A 285 15.88 18.89 14.01
CA LEU A 285 16.79 19.23 12.92
C LEU A 285 16.03 19.99 11.84
N ASP A 286 16.32 21.28 11.72
CA ASP A 286 15.64 22.18 10.77
C ASP A 286 16.40 22.23 9.44
N GLY A 287 15.67 22.35 8.32
CA GLY A 287 16.26 22.47 6.98
C GLY A 287 16.93 21.22 6.39
N VAL A 288 16.63 20.02 6.89
CA VAL A 288 17.26 18.76 6.42
C VAL A 288 16.42 18.02 5.37
N LEU A 289 15.10 18.23 5.34
CA LEU A 289 14.17 17.53 4.43
C LEU A 289 14.06 18.22 3.06
N ASP A 290 15.20 18.58 2.48
CA ASP A 290 15.35 19.10 1.12
C ASP A 290 16.37 18.24 0.35
N THR A 291 16.37 18.30 -0.99
CA THR A 291 17.27 17.49 -1.85
C THR A 291 18.76 17.66 -1.52
N VAL A 292 19.16 18.80 -0.95
CA VAL A 292 20.53 19.09 -0.52
C VAL A 292 20.89 18.37 0.79
N GLY A 293 19.90 18.10 1.65
CA GLY A 293 20.07 17.47 2.96
C GLY A 293 20.03 15.93 2.94
N GLU A 294 19.79 15.31 1.78
CA GLU A 294 19.64 13.86 1.67
C GLU A 294 20.89 13.08 2.09
N ALA A 295 22.08 13.57 1.73
CA ALA A 295 23.35 12.98 2.14
C ALA A 295 23.53 12.98 3.68
N LEU A 296 22.98 13.99 4.36
CA LEU A 296 22.96 14.06 5.82
C LEU A 296 21.98 13.04 6.40
N LEU A 297 20.77 12.90 5.83
CA LEU A 297 19.79 11.88 6.26
C LEU A 297 20.35 10.47 6.11
N PHE A 298 21.02 10.15 5.00
CA PHE A 298 21.70 8.87 4.82
C PHE A 298 22.81 8.65 5.85
N SER A 299 23.55 9.69 6.19
CA SER A 299 24.57 9.62 7.23
C SER A 299 23.94 9.33 8.60
N LEU A 300 22.84 10.00 8.94
CA LEU A 300 22.15 9.84 10.23
C LEU A 300 21.47 8.48 10.38
N THR A 301 20.84 7.95 9.32
CA THR A 301 20.18 6.63 9.33
C THR A 301 21.14 5.47 9.55
N ARG A 302 22.41 5.62 9.16
CA ARG A 302 23.46 4.60 9.37
C ARG A 302 24.10 4.65 10.75
N GLN A 303 23.87 5.71 11.53
CA GLN A 303 24.44 5.85 12.86
C GLN A 303 23.47 5.37 13.94
N ASP A 304 24.00 4.69 14.96
CA ASP A 304 23.23 4.32 16.15
C ASP A 304 23.07 5.55 17.07
N ILE A 305 22.11 6.40 16.72
CA ILE A 305 21.79 7.63 17.46
C ILE A 305 20.79 7.28 18.58
N LYS A 306 21.26 7.34 19.83
CA LYS A 306 20.45 7.07 21.04
C LYS A 306 19.40 8.16 21.36
N LYS A 307 19.39 9.25 20.59
CA LYS A 307 18.49 10.40 20.77
C LYS A 307 17.41 10.38 19.70
N THR A 308 16.23 10.91 20.04
CA THR A 308 15.15 11.04 19.07
C THR A 308 15.33 12.33 18.28
N LEU A 309 15.36 12.21 16.95
CA LEU A 309 15.44 13.31 16.00
C LEU A 309 14.07 13.57 15.37
N ILE A 310 13.64 14.82 15.40
CA ILE A 310 12.40 15.29 14.78
C ILE A 310 12.77 16.21 13.62
N PHE A 311 12.23 15.91 12.45
CA PHE A 311 12.42 16.65 11.21
C PHE A 311 11.11 17.38 10.86
N PRO A 312 11.08 18.72 10.96
CA PRO A 312 9.94 19.52 10.53
C PRO A 312 9.70 19.38 9.02
N VAL A 313 8.48 19.01 8.63
CA VAL A 313 8.04 18.92 7.24
C VAL A 313 7.29 20.20 6.91
N GLY A 314 7.91 21.09 6.12
CA GLY A 314 7.30 22.34 5.68
C GLY A 314 6.26 22.13 4.56
N ALA A 315 6.61 21.32 3.57
CA ALA A 315 5.72 20.95 2.47
C ALA A 315 5.73 19.43 2.28
N TYR A 316 4.55 18.80 2.23
CA TYR A 316 4.44 17.36 1.99
C TYR A 316 5.04 16.96 0.64
N ALA A 317 5.05 17.87 -0.34
CA ALA A 317 5.68 17.64 -1.64
C ALA A 317 7.18 17.31 -1.51
N ASN A 318 7.90 17.89 -0.55
CA ASN A 318 9.33 17.60 -0.31
C ASN A 318 9.56 16.14 0.12
N LEU A 319 8.56 15.48 0.69
CA LEU A 319 8.67 14.07 1.08
C LEU A 319 8.83 13.13 -0.11
N SER A 320 8.35 13.54 -1.30
CA SER A 320 8.54 12.78 -2.56
C SER A 320 9.98 12.82 -3.07
N LEU A 321 10.78 13.80 -2.61
CA LEU A 321 12.17 13.99 -3.02
C LEU A 321 13.16 13.18 -2.17
N ILE A 322 12.69 12.57 -1.09
CA ILE A 322 13.52 11.79 -0.16
C ILE A 322 13.58 10.35 -0.66
N ALA A 323 14.80 9.80 -0.73
CA ALA A 323 15.01 8.40 -1.10
C ALA A 323 14.18 7.41 -0.26
N PRO A 324 13.65 6.34 -0.88
CA PRO A 324 12.92 5.28 -0.21
C PRO A 324 13.68 4.67 0.99
N GLU A 325 15.01 4.58 0.90
CA GLU A 325 15.88 3.99 1.91
C GLU A 325 15.86 4.77 3.24
N VAL A 326 15.70 6.10 3.18
CA VAL A 326 15.60 6.93 4.39
C VAL A 326 14.29 6.64 5.11
N TRP A 327 13.20 6.48 4.35
CA TRP A 327 11.90 6.12 4.90
C TRP A 327 11.87 4.76 5.55
N GLU A 328 12.79 3.84 5.22
CA GLU A 328 12.90 2.55 5.90
C GLU A 328 13.28 2.67 7.38
N SER A 329 13.91 3.79 7.77
CA SER A 329 14.36 4.05 9.13
C SER A 329 13.64 5.22 9.79
N MET A 330 12.72 5.88 9.11
CA MET A 330 12.04 7.09 9.56
C MET A 330 10.51 6.91 9.52
N LEU A 331 9.80 7.57 10.44
CA LEU A 331 8.34 7.55 10.51
C LEU A 331 7.74 8.93 10.25
N LEU A 332 6.76 9.04 9.35
CA LEU A 332 5.92 10.22 9.21
C LEU A 332 4.82 10.21 10.27
N VAL A 333 4.72 11.27 11.08
CA VAL A 333 3.67 11.42 12.10
C VAL A 333 2.42 12.04 11.46
N PRO A 334 1.25 11.37 11.48
CA PRO A 334 0.01 11.92 10.95
C PRO A 334 -0.52 13.02 11.88
N SER A 335 -0.50 14.26 11.38
CA SER A 335 -0.82 15.46 12.15
C SER A 335 -1.91 16.34 11.54
N GLU A 336 -2.54 15.94 10.43
CA GLU A 336 -3.51 16.74 9.68
C GLU A 336 -4.76 17.14 10.49
N HIS A 337 -5.10 16.39 11.53
CA HIS A 337 -6.21 16.69 12.43
C HIS A 337 -5.80 17.48 13.66
N LEU A 338 -4.53 17.86 13.78
CA LEU A 338 -4.01 18.60 14.92
C LEU A 338 -3.80 20.06 14.55
N VAL A 339 -4.19 20.95 15.45
CA VAL A 339 -3.97 22.38 15.33
C VAL A 339 -3.26 22.89 16.57
N VAL A 340 -2.42 23.91 16.40
CA VAL A 340 -1.85 24.65 17.51
C VAL A 340 -2.67 25.90 17.74
N LEU A 341 -3.21 26.03 18.94
CA LEU A 341 -3.85 27.24 19.42
C LEU A 341 -2.90 27.97 20.39
N PRO A 342 -3.01 29.30 20.52
CA PRO A 342 -2.29 30.03 21.56
C PRO A 342 -2.62 29.44 22.93
N ALA A 343 -1.59 29.06 23.69
CA ALA A 343 -1.74 28.44 24.99
C ALA A 343 -1.28 29.37 26.12
N GLU A 344 -1.92 29.24 27.27
CA GLU A 344 -1.52 29.92 28.50
C GLU A 344 -0.37 29.16 29.17
N SER A 345 0.57 29.88 29.78
CA SER A 345 1.73 29.31 30.46
C SER A 345 1.31 28.47 31.67
N HIS A 346 1.21 27.16 31.47
CA HIS A 346 0.96 26.18 32.52
C HIS A 346 2.22 25.37 32.81
N PRO A 347 2.42 24.88 34.06
CA PRO A 347 3.52 24.00 34.37
C PRO A 347 3.39 22.70 33.57
N LEU A 348 4.49 22.25 32.99
CA LEU A 348 4.52 21.00 32.23
C LEU A 348 4.77 19.81 33.15
N GLN A 349 4.47 18.60 32.69
CA GLN A 349 4.68 17.38 33.45
C GLN A 349 5.95 16.66 33.00
N ARG A 350 6.71 16.15 33.97
CA ARG A 350 7.87 15.27 33.76
C ARG A 350 7.58 13.91 34.36
N CYS A 351 7.88 12.85 33.61
CA CYS A 351 7.78 11.48 34.11
C CYS A 351 9.04 11.14 34.93
N VAL A 352 8.84 10.72 36.18
CA VAL A 352 9.95 10.37 37.10
C VAL A 352 10.65 9.08 36.66
N GLU A 353 9.90 8.12 36.14
CA GLU A 353 10.41 6.84 35.64
C GLU A 353 10.06 6.62 34.18
N VAL A 354 10.97 7.02 33.29
CA VAL A 354 10.87 6.64 31.87
C VAL A 354 11.36 5.20 31.74
N SER A 355 10.42 4.26 31.80
CA SER A 355 10.72 2.84 31.55
C SER A 355 11.43 2.68 30.20
N PRO A 356 12.51 1.88 30.10
CA PRO A 356 13.14 1.60 28.82
C PRO A 356 12.11 0.96 27.90
N VAL A 357 12.00 1.51 26.68
CA VAL A 357 11.02 1.04 25.72
C VAL A 357 11.40 -0.39 25.34
N LYS A 358 10.62 -1.37 25.81
CA LYS A 358 10.87 -2.77 25.49
C LYS A 358 10.62 -2.97 23.99
N PRO A 359 11.59 -3.54 23.24
CA PRO A 359 11.35 -3.88 21.85
C PRO A 359 10.20 -4.90 21.77
N PRO A 360 9.38 -4.86 20.72
CA PRO A 360 8.31 -5.83 20.52
C PRO A 360 8.88 -7.25 20.42
N ASN A 361 8.08 -8.24 20.82
CA ASN A 361 8.47 -9.64 20.82
C ASN A 361 8.76 -10.11 19.39
N SER A 362 9.91 -10.76 19.15
CA SER A 362 10.31 -11.25 17.83
C SER A 362 9.28 -12.17 17.19
N VAL A 363 8.59 -13.00 17.99
CA VAL A 363 7.52 -13.88 17.50
C VAL A 363 6.33 -13.09 16.97
N GLN A 364 5.99 -11.99 17.64
CA GLN A 364 4.91 -11.10 17.19
C GLN A 364 5.33 -10.37 15.92
N VAL A 365 6.57 -9.87 15.85
CA VAL A 365 7.07 -9.18 14.65
C VAL A 365 7.08 -10.11 13.43
N ILE A 366 7.49 -11.37 13.58
CA ILE A 366 7.49 -12.35 12.49
C ILE A 366 6.06 -12.62 12.01
N SER A 367 5.12 -12.84 12.94
CA SER A 367 3.70 -13.03 12.57
C SER A 367 3.11 -11.83 11.83
N GLU A 368 3.42 -10.61 12.26
CA GLU A 368 2.95 -9.40 11.56
C GLU A 368 3.66 -9.19 10.23
N LEU A 369 4.89 -9.68 10.08
CA LEU A 369 5.63 -9.67 8.81
C LEU A 369 5.01 -10.65 7.81
N ASP A 370 4.69 -11.87 8.23
CA ASP A 370 4.04 -12.87 7.38
C ASP A 370 2.69 -12.33 6.87
N ASP A 371 1.87 -11.74 7.76
CA ASP A 371 0.62 -11.07 7.39
C ASP A 371 0.84 -9.95 6.34
N LEU A 372 1.87 -9.13 6.52
CA LEU A 372 2.17 -8.01 5.61
C LEU A 372 2.73 -8.50 4.28
N VAL A 373 3.53 -9.57 4.29
CA VAL A 373 4.02 -10.22 3.07
C VAL A 373 2.84 -10.79 2.29
N ASP A 374 1.92 -11.51 2.92
CA ASP A 374 0.74 -12.05 2.25
C ASP A 374 -0.13 -10.94 1.61
N MET A 375 -0.24 -9.78 2.27
CA MET A 375 -0.99 -8.64 1.75
C MET A 375 -0.25 -7.83 0.66
N LEU A 376 1.08 -7.72 0.74
CA LEU A 376 1.88 -6.73 0.00
C LEU A 376 3.05 -7.32 -0.82
N ALA A 377 3.14 -8.65 -0.94
CA ALA A 377 4.28 -9.44 -1.43
C ALA A 377 5.03 -8.88 -2.66
N ASN A 378 4.35 -8.17 -3.55
CA ASN A 378 4.89 -7.70 -4.82
C ASN A 378 5.05 -6.18 -4.93
N ALA A 379 4.70 -5.41 -3.89
CA ALA A 379 4.61 -3.96 -3.99
C ALA A 379 5.65 -3.18 -3.16
N VAL A 380 6.18 -3.77 -2.09
CA VAL A 380 7.12 -3.10 -1.18
C VAL A 380 8.32 -4.02 -0.88
N PRO A 381 9.57 -3.51 -0.85
CA PRO A 381 10.74 -4.31 -0.49
C PRO A 381 10.63 -4.99 0.88
N LEU A 382 11.17 -6.21 1.02
CA LEU A 382 11.09 -7.00 2.27
C LEU A 382 11.65 -6.25 3.49
N LYS A 383 12.74 -5.48 3.32
CA LYS A 383 13.34 -4.67 4.39
C LYS A 383 12.39 -3.57 4.88
N SER A 384 11.71 -2.89 3.95
CA SER A 384 10.64 -1.95 4.28
C SER A 384 9.49 -2.62 5.03
N LEU A 385 9.08 -3.83 4.62
CA LEU A 385 8.03 -4.59 5.31
C LEU A 385 8.44 -4.97 6.74
N ALA A 386 9.70 -5.33 6.99
CA ALA A 386 10.19 -5.64 8.34
C ALA A 386 10.03 -4.45 9.32
N HIS A 387 10.34 -3.24 8.87
CA HIS A 387 10.12 -2.04 9.70
C HIS A 387 8.63 -1.75 9.93
N LEU A 388 7.77 -2.00 8.94
CA LEU A 388 6.32 -1.85 9.09
C LEU A 388 5.72 -2.93 10.02
N ALA A 389 6.23 -4.15 9.97
CA ALA A 389 5.89 -5.22 10.90
C ALA A 389 6.28 -4.85 12.34
N LEU A 390 7.45 -4.25 12.52
CA LEU A 390 7.90 -3.73 13.81
C LEU A 390 6.96 -2.63 14.35
N LEU A 391 6.55 -1.71 13.47
CA LEU A 391 5.57 -0.67 13.79
C LEU A 391 4.21 -1.27 14.18
N ARG A 392 3.70 -2.23 13.41
CA ARG A 392 2.41 -2.87 13.64
C ARG A 392 2.42 -3.68 14.93
N ALA A 393 3.52 -4.39 15.22
CA ALA A 393 3.71 -5.09 16.49
C ALA A 393 3.77 -4.13 17.69
N ALA A 394 4.47 -2.99 17.56
CA ALA A 394 4.59 -1.99 18.63
C ALA A 394 3.29 -1.23 18.91
N THR A 395 2.39 -1.13 17.93
CA THR A 395 1.15 -0.35 17.99
C THR A 395 -0.13 -1.19 18.02
N LYS A 396 0.01 -2.53 18.11
CA LYS A 396 -1.10 -3.47 18.09
C LYS A 396 -2.15 -3.15 19.18
N GLY A 397 -3.41 -3.05 18.76
CA GLY A 397 -4.54 -2.77 19.65
C GLY A 397 -4.75 -1.29 20.03
N LEU A 398 -3.96 -0.37 19.47
CA LEU A 398 -4.14 1.07 19.68
C LEU A 398 -5.05 1.68 18.60
N GLY A 399 -6.00 2.52 19.03
CA GLY A 399 -6.82 3.31 18.12
C GLY A 399 -5.97 4.26 17.29
N GLY A 400 -6.18 4.29 15.97
CA GLY A 400 -5.41 5.12 15.03
C GLY A 400 -4.12 4.50 14.49
N ALA A 401 -3.68 3.35 15.01
CA ALA A 401 -2.48 2.65 14.52
C ALA A 401 -2.56 2.31 13.02
N HIS A 402 -3.77 1.99 12.53
CA HIS A 402 -4.01 1.70 11.13
C HIS A 402 -3.74 2.92 10.22
N VAL A 403 -4.15 4.13 10.65
CA VAL A 403 -3.88 5.37 9.91
C VAL A 403 -2.37 5.64 9.86
N TRP A 404 -1.66 5.45 10.97
CA TRP A 404 -0.19 5.58 11.00
C TRP A 404 0.50 4.62 10.03
N LEU A 405 0.04 3.37 9.96
CA LEU A 405 0.56 2.37 9.04
C LEU A 405 0.31 2.78 7.58
N GLN A 406 -0.89 3.26 7.26
CA GLN A 406 -1.22 3.72 5.91
C GLN A 406 -0.39 4.94 5.49
N TYR A 407 -0.12 5.88 6.40
CA TYR A 407 0.79 7.01 6.14
C TYR A 407 2.19 6.52 5.75
N GLN A 408 2.74 5.54 6.48
CA GLN A 408 4.06 4.99 6.13
C GLN A 408 4.05 4.29 4.78
N LEU A 409 3.00 3.53 4.48
CA LEU A 409 2.85 2.83 3.21
C LEU A 409 2.70 3.81 2.05
N ALA A 410 1.90 4.87 2.22
CA ALA A 410 1.70 5.90 1.21
C ALA A 410 3.03 6.56 0.82
N VAL A 411 3.78 7.06 1.81
CA VAL A 411 5.04 7.77 1.55
C VAL A 411 6.10 6.83 0.96
N ARG A 412 6.24 5.62 1.49
CA ARG A 412 7.24 4.65 1.00
C ARG A 412 6.94 4.18 -0.42
N THR A 413 5.68 3.88 -0.72
CA THR A 413 5.27 3.44 -2.06
C THR A 413 5.38 4.59 -3.06
N ASN A 414 5.03 5.81 -2.64
CA ASN A 414 5.17 7.00 -3.47
C ASN A 414 6.64 7.29 -3.81
N ALA A 415 7.54 7.20 -2.84
CA ALA A 415 8.98 7.39 -3.08
C ALA A 415 9.58 6.29 -3.98
N ALA A 416 9.07 5.05 -3.89
CA ALA A 416 9.64 3.90 -4.61
C ALA A 416 9.09 3.68 -6.03
N GLN A 417 7.83 4.01 -6.29
CA GLN A 417 7.15 3.69 -7.55
C GLN A 417 6.46 4.92 -8.14
N ASP A 418 5.40 5.41 -7.51
CA ASP A 418 4.67 6.67 -7.78
C ASP A 418 3.41 6.75 -6.89
N ALA A 419 2.67 7.86 -6.97
CA ALA A 419 1.44 8.07 -6.22
C ALA A 419 0.27 7.16 -6.64
N LYS A 420 0.21 6.71 -7.89
CA LYS A 420 -0.87 5.83 -8.39
C LYS A 420 -0.76 4.44 -7.76
N HIS A 421 0.46 3.92 -7.67
CA HIS A 421 0.74 2.67 -6.99
C HIS A 421 0.52 2.80 -5.48
N ALA A 422 0.90 3.94 -4.88
CA ALA A 422 0.62 4.22 -3.48
C ALA A 422 -0.88 4.27 -3.18
N GLN A 423 -1.68 4.91 -4.05
CA GLN A 423 -3.14 4.98 -3.93
C GLN A 423 -3.80 3.60 -4.08
N ALA A 424 -3.37 2.80 -5.06
CA ALA A 424 -3.86 1.45 -5.25
C ALA A 424 -3.56 0.54 -4.05
N LEU A 425 -2.39 0.71 -3.43
CA LEU A 425 -1.97 -0.06 -2.27
C LEU A 425 -2.69 0.34 -0.99
N CYS A 426 -2.86 1.65 -0.74
CA CYS A 426 -3.65 2.15 0.39
C CYS A 426 -5.13 1.74 0.25
N GLY A 427 -5.66 1.73 -0.97
CA GLY A 427 -7.03 1.26 -1.24
C GLY A 427 -7.28 -0.20 -0.84
N ARG A 428 -6.27 -1.07 -0.86
CA ARG A 428 -6.38 -2.47 -0.41
C ARG A 428 -6.51 -2.61 1.11
N LEU A 429 -6.03 -1.62 1.87
CA LEU A 429 -6.08 -1.59 3.33
C LEU A 429 -7.30 -0.83 3.87
N GLY A 430 -8.07 -0.18 2.98
CA GLY A 430 -9.24 0.64 3.30
C GLY A 430 -8.97 2.13 3.06
N SER A 431 -9.90 2.85 2.42
CA SER A 431 -9.72 4.28 2.17
C SER A 431 -9.84 5.09 3.46
N VAL A 432 -8.81 5.87 3.77
CA VAL A 432 -8.85 6.91 4.80
C VAL A 432 -8.67 8.25 4.12
N ASP A 433 -9.63 9.17 4.31
CA ASP A 433 -9.68 10.46 3.61
C ASP A 433 -8.39 11.28 3.76
N THR A 434 -7.73 11.20 4.92
CA THR A 434 -6.46 11.90 5.17
C THR A 434 -5.28 11.32 4.40
N VAL A 435 -5.25 10.00 4.19
CA VAL A 435 -4.20 9.36 3.36
C VAL A 435 -4.37 9.76 1.90
N GLN A 436 -5.62 9.95 1.46
CA GLN A 436 -5.88 10.45 0.12
C GLN A 436 -5.50 11.93 -0.04
N ALA A 437 -5.73 12.77 0.97
CA ALA A 437 -5.25 14.15 0.99
C ALA A 437 -3.71 14.25 0.99
N LEU A 438 -3.04 13.37 1.74
CA LEU A 438 -1.59 13.23 1.73
C LEU A 438 -1.08 12.86 0.33
N LEU A 439 -1.65 11.84 -0.30
CA LEU A 439 -1.26 11.40 -1.65
C LEU A 439 -1.42 12.50 -2.70
N MET A 440 -2.51 13.27 -2.65
CA MET A 440 -2.69 14.43 -3.53
C MET A 440 -1.64 15.53 -3.29
N SER A 441 -1.22 15.71 -2.04
CA SER A 441 -0.18 16.68 -1.66
C SER A 441 1.23 16.23 -2.06
N LEU A 442 1.47 14.92 -2.10
CA LEU A 442 2.71 14.30 -2.58
C LEU A 442 2.84 14.41 -4.11
N ASP A 443 1.72 14.32 -4.85
CA ASP A 443 1.68 14.39 -6.31
C ASP A 443 1.92 15.79 -6.89
N GLY A 444 1.88 16.85 -6.07
CA GLY A 444 2.00 18.25 -6.50
C GLY A 444 3.29 18.58 -7.27
N HIS A 445 4.32 17.73 -7.23
CA HIS A 445 5.56 17.88 -8.00
C HIS A 445 5.57 17.13 -9.35
N HIS A 446 4.66 16.19 -9.61
CA HIS A 446 4.64 15.47 -10.89
C HIS A 446 4.01 16.26 -12.05
N HIS A 447 3.41 17.42 -11.77
CA HIS A 447 2.81 18.32 -12.78
C HIS A 447 3.70 19.50 -13.20
N VAL A 448 4.95 19.57 -12.73
CA VAL A 448 5.94 20.55 -13.20
C VAL A 448 7.15 19.78 -13.75
N ARG A 449 7.00 19.22 -14.95
CA ARG A 449 8.12 18.84 -15.83
C ARG A 449 7.80 19.23 -17.25
#